data_AF-A0A0Q4ZEG9-F1
#
_entry.id   AF-A0A0Q4ZEG9-F1
#
_cell.length_a   1.000
_cell.length_b   1.000
_cell.length_c   1.000
_cell.angle_alpha   90.00
_cell.angle_beta   90.00
_cell.angle_gamma   90.00
#
_symmetry.space_group_name_H-M   'P 1'
#
loop_
_entity.id
_entity.type
_entity.pdbx_description
1 polymer ?
#
loop_
_entity_poly.entity_id
_entity_poly.type
_entity_poly.pdbx_seq_one_letter_code
_entity_poly.pdbx_strand_id
1 'polypeptide(L)'
;MGEGCASINKLVYETPSPEKVARIFAACGAEAAEERWHWIEPRTLGGLARAGRAILSGTVSASSRVRTASPEQEAVAIEAGFVLGSRKAGERAAGMGLNTLMCVEHERGILDMPRISPRDRGRNAQDGHAANRGDADAAARIEARHAHERAVAGVLRVALAMVPDQPSTGRYRLPKADGELAAALVGHDPAAIAAVFPGLAEAPVTPSIQEPAPMTVAPAKTATAPAPRVRGRAPDADQIRLDHAETTSIPELASRWGISESGAYQALRRVGLTGHRGFMATPARSPEAPAVEVVPPAAPVPEPETNVVAIRREAVELPAAPPPPSRVVIQARAPEPVRIGGRLGLEDLALAYRLACECGIPPEEALHFVRADVAAEAGHPGVYA
;
A
#
# COMPACT_ATOMS: atom_id res chain seq x y z
N MET A 1 10.40 -32.77 -21.00
CA MET A 1 10.62 -31.41 -20.47
C MET A 1 9.93 -30.45 -21.43
N GLY A 2 8.64 -30.20 -21.21
CA GLY A 2 7.86 -29.26 -22.00
C GLY A 2 7.76 -27.94 -21.25
N GLU A 3 8.58 -26.96 -21.62
CA GLU A 3 8.26 -25.56 -21.37
C GLU A 3 7.12 -25.19 -22.33
N GLY A 4 5.91 -25.53 -21.89
CA GLY A 4 4.68 -25.35 -22.66
C GLY A 4 4.45 -23.89 -23.00
N CYS A 5 3.94 -23.66 -24.21
CA CYS A 5 3.48 -22.38 -24.73
C CYS A 5 2.83 -21.55 -23.61
N ALA A 6 3.54 -20.53 -23.14
CA ALA A 6 2.96 -19.53 -22.27
C ALA A 6 1.73 -18.96 -22.99
N SER A 7 0.54 -19.22 -22.42
CA SER A 7 -0.74 -18.74 -22.93
C SER A 7 -0.61 -17.32 -23.47
N ILE A 8 -1.10 -17.04 -24.68
CA ILE A 8 -1.10 -15.72 -25.31
C ILE A 8 -1.65 -14.64 -24.36
N ASN A 9 -2.59 -15.01 -23.48
CA ASN A 9 -3.09 -14.12 -22.43
C ASN A 9 -2.01 -13.67 -21.44
N LYS A 10 -1.02 -14.51 -21.10
CA LYS A 10 0.13 -14.10 -20.27
C LYS A 10 1.07 -13.14 -21.00
N LEU A 11 1.17 -13.22 -22.33
CA LEU A 11 1.98 -12.31 -23.13
C LEU A 11 1.27 -10.97 -23.36
N VAL A 12 -0.04 -11.01 -23.62
CA VAL A 12 -0.87 -9.80 -23.80
C VAL A 12 -1.04 -9.07 -22.46
N TYR A 13 -1.45 -9.78 -21.40
CA TYR A 13 -1.76 -9.24 -20.07
C TYR A 13 -0.64 -9.45 -19.04
N GLU A 14 0.61 -9.30 -19.46
CA GLU A 14 1.74 -9.34 -18.53
C GLU A 14 1.64 -8.17 -17.54
N THR A 15 1.54 -8.48 -16.25
CA THR A 15 1.60 -7.47 -15.18
C THR A 15 2.94 -6.72 -15.28
N PRO A 16 2.94 -5.39 -15.44
CA PRO A 16 4.18 -4.65 -15.58
C PRO A 16 5.06 -4.77 -14.34
N SER A 17 6.32 -5.15 -14.52
CA SER A 17 7.34 -4.90 -13.50
C SER A 17 7.73 -3.41 -13.51
N PRO A 18 8.05 -2.80 -12.35
CA PRO A 18 8.49 -1.41 -12.29
C PRO A 18 9.66 -1.09 -13.24
N GLU A 19 10.65 -1.97 -13.33
CA GLU A 19 11.84 -1.82 -14.17
C GLU A 19 11.49 -1.83 -15.65
N LYS A 20 10.55 -2.69 -16.08
CA LYS A 20 10.09 -2.76 -17.46
C LYS A 20 9.37 -1.48 -17.86
N VAL A 21 8.47 -0.97 -17.01
CA VAL A 21 7.79 0.32 -17.24
C VAL A 21 8.81 1.44 -17.33
N ALA A 22 9.79 1.48 -16.42
CA ALA A 22 10.83 2.50 -16.41
C ALA A 22 11.67 2.51 -17.70
N ARG A 23 12.01 1.33 -18.24
CA ARG A 23 12.73 1.19 -19.52
C ARG A 23 11.90 1.69 -20.70
N ILE A 24 10.61 1.33 -20.77
CA ILE A 24 9.72 1.80 -21.84
C ILE A 24 9.53 3.32 -21.76
N PHE A 25 9.31 3.87 -20.57
CA PHE A 25 9.23 5.33 -20.37
C PHE A 25 10.48 6.05 -20.86
N ALA A 26 11.67 5.51 -20.57
CA ALA A 26 12.94 6.12 -20.95
C ALA A 26 13.22 6.01 -22.47
N ALA A 27 12.83 4.91 -23.10
CA ALA A 27 13.12 4.65 -24.51
C ALA A 27 12.06 5.21 -25.47
N CYS A 28 10.78 5.18 -25.06
CA CYS A 28 9.64 5.37 -25.96
C CYS A 28 8.62 6.41 -25.47
N GLY A 29 8.78 6.97 -24.26
CA GLY A 29 7.80 7.90 -23.68
C GLY A 29 6.70 7.22 -22.87
N ALA A 30 5.83 8.04 -22.27
CA ALA A 30 4.76 7.56 -21.40
C ALA A 30 3.61 6.92 -22.21
N GLU A 31 3.34 7.46 -23.41
CA GLU A 31 2.27 7.00 -24.30
C GLU A 31 2.48 5.54 -24.72
N ALA A 32 3.73 5.14 -24.99
CA ALA A 32 4.06 3.76 -25.36
C ALA A 32 3.78 2.75 -24.22
N ALA A 33 3.96 3.18 -22.97
CA ALA A 33 3.60 2.35 -21.82
C ALA A 33 2.09 2.29 -21.62
N GLU A 34 1.37 3.39 -21.84
CA GLU A 34 -0.09 3.43 -21.80
C GLU A 34 -0.70 2.54 -22.89
N GLU A 35 -0.16 2.54 -24.10
CA GLU A 35 -0.62 1.63 -25.17
C GLU A 35 -0.36 0.16 -24.80
N ARG A 36 0.84 -0.15 -24.28
CA ARG A 36 1.23 -1.51 -23.89
C ARG A 36 0.40 -2.06 -22.73
N TRP A 37 0.02 -1.20 -21.79
CA TRP A 37 -0.71 -1.53 -20.56
C TRP A 37 -1.98 -0.67 -20.41
N HIS A 38 -2.78 -0.59 -21.47
CA HIS A 38 -3.96 0.29 -21.56
C HIS A 38 -5.04 0.02 -20.50
N TRP A 39 -5.02 -1.12 -19.84
CA TRP A 39 -5.91 -1.45 -18.72
C TRP A 39 -5.43 -0.93 -17.36
N ILE A 40 -4.23 -0.35 -17.29
CA ILE A 40 -3.67 0.23 -16.06
C ILE A 40 -3.75 1.74 -16.14
N GLU A 41 -4.23 2.36 -15.05
CA GLU A 41 -4.36 3.81 -14.96
C GLU A 41 -2.98 4.49 -15.18
N PRO A 42 -2.89 5.57 -16.00
CA PRO A 42 -1.64 6.29 -16.25
C PRO A 42 -0.89 6.72 -14.99
N ARG A 43 -1.63 7.08 -13.93
CA ARG A 43 -1.07 7.42 -12.61
C ARG A 43 -0.26 6.26 -12.00
N THR A 44 -0.78 5.04 -12.13
CA THR A 44 -0.15 3.82 -11.63
C THR A 44 1.10 3.51 -12.44
N LEU A 45 1.06 3.64 -13.77
CA LEU A 45 2.23 3.49 -14.65
C LEU A 45 3.32 4.53 -14.32
N GLY A 46 2.95 5.78 -14.08
CA GLY A 46 3.90 6.81 -13.62
C GLY A 46 4.50 6.52 -12.24
N GLY A 47 3.76 5.83 -11.36
CA GLY A 47 4.27 5.29 -10.10
C GLY A 47 5.30 4.18 -10.31
N LEU A 48 4.96 3.19 -11.14
CA LEU A 48 5.85 2.08 -11.50
C LEU A 48 7.12 2.55 -12.20
N ALA A 49 7.02 3.51 -13.13
CA ALA A 49 8.17 4.08 -13.81
C ALA A 49 9.15 4.76 -12.83
N ARG A 50 8.64 5.49 -11.83
CA ARG A 50 9.47 6.11 -10.79
C ARG A 50 10.15 5.06 -9.90
N ALA A 51 9.41 4.04 -9.48
CA ALA A 51 9.96 2.93 -8.70
C ALA A 51 11.03 2.17 -9.47
N GLY A 52 10.77 1.84 -10.74
CA GLY A 52 11.71 1.14 -11.61
C GLY A 52 12.97 1.95 -11.91
N ARG A 53 12.87 3.27 -12.12
CA ARG A 53 14.06 4.12 -12.28
C ARG A 53 14.97 4.05 -11.07
N ALA A 54 14.41 4.12 -9.87
CA ALA A 54 15.17 4.01 -8.63
C ALA A 54 15.85 2.63 -8.47
N ILE A 55 15.12 1.54 -8.76
CA ILE A 55 15.70 0.18 -8.78
C ILE A 55 16.87 0.11 -9.76
N LEU A 56 16.69 0.63 -10.99
CA LEU A 56 17.71 0.58 -12.04
C LEU A 56 18.93 1.47 -11.76
N SER A 57 18.76 2.61 -11.10
CA SER A 57 19.87 3.49 -10.72
C SER A 57 20.63 3.01 -9.49
N GLY A 58 20.23 1.90 -8.86
CA GLY A 58 20.79 1.43 -7.59
C GLY A 58 20.55 2.40 -6.42
N THR A 59 19.85 3.50 -6.68
CA THR A 59 19.38 4.40 -5.64
C THR A 59 18.10 3.78 -5.12
N VAL A 60 18.19 3.06 -4.00
CA VAL A 60 17.01 2.66 -3.21
C VAL A 60 16.10 3.87 -3.20
N SER A 61 14.93 3.76 -3.85
CA SER A 61 14.09 4.93 -4.13
C SER A 61 13.94 5.68 -2.82
N ALA A 62 14.46 6.91 -2.75
CA ALA A 62 14.18 7.81 -1.64
C ALA A 62 12.69 8.23 -1.62
N SER A 63 11.85 7.65 -2.50
CA SER A 63 10.40 7.59 -2.33
C SER A 63 9.92 6.47 -1.41
N SER A 64 10.85 5.71 -0.81
CA SER A 64 10.74 5.29 0.58
C SER A 64 10.30 6.53 1.35
N ARG A 65 8.99 6.71 1.52
CA ARG A 65 8.47 7.69 2.47
C ARG A 65 9.28 7.42 3.72
N VAL A 66 10.05 8.43 4.15
CA VAL A 66 10.80 8.37 5.40
C VAL A 66 9.90 7.68 6.40
N ARG A 67 10.31 6.49 6.84
CA ARG A 67 9.49 5.69 7.73
C ARG A 67 9.28 6.53 8.97
N THR A 68 8.08 7.04 9.14
CA THR A 68 7.74 7.85 10.31
C THR A 68 7.57 6.98 11.55
N ALA A 69 7.35 5.68 11.37
CA ALA A 69 7.23 4.71 12.44
C ALA A 69 8.59 4.11 12.78
N SER A 70 8.89 3.98 14.07
CA SER A 70 10.05 3.23 14.54
C SER A 70 9.84 1.72 14.37
N PRO A 71 10.92 0.90 14.33
CA PRO A 71 10.79 -0.56 14.27
C PRO A 71 9.97 -1.15 15.42
N GLU A 72 10.04 -0.54 16.61
CA GLU A 72 9.23 -0.92 17.78
C GLU A 72 7.74 -0.63 17.52
N GLN A 73 7.40 0.53 16.96
CA GLN A 73 6.01 0.87 16.61
C GLN A 73 5.46 -0.08 15.56
N GLU A 74 6.25 -0.42 14.54
CA GLU A 74 5.89 -1.41 13.52
C GLU A 74 5.58 -2.78 14.13
N ALA A 75 6.43 -3.24 15.06
CA ALA A 75 6.24 -4.51 15.76
C ALA A 75 4.97 -4.53 16.62
N VAL A 76 4.75 -3.48 17.41
CA VAL A 76 3.54 -3.33 18.22
C VAL A 76 2.29 -3.28 17.34
N ALA A 77 2.33 -2.56 16.22
CA ALA A 77 1.19 -2.44 15.32
C ALA A 77 0.79 -3.77 14.68
N ILE A 78 1.77 -4.59 14.27
CA ILE A 78 1.54 -5.92 13.70
C ILE A 78 0.86 -6.81 14.75
N GLU A 79 1.46 -6.97 15.93
CA GLU A 79 0.93 -7.90 16.93
C GLU A 79 -0.41 -7.41 17.53
N ALA A 80 -0.57 -6.09 17.72
CA ALA A 80 -1.85 -5.52 18.12
C ALA A 80 -2.93 -5.76 17.05
N GLY A 81 -2.57 -5.71 15.77
CA GLY A 81 -3.47 -6.05 14.66
C GLY A 81 -3.98 -7.49 14.73
N PHE A 82 -3.12 -8.44 15.09
CA PHE A 82 -3.50 -9.84 15.31
C PHE A 82 -4.39 -10.02 16.55
N VAL A 83 -4.01 -9.44 17.69
CA VAL A 83 -4.76 -9.52 18.95
C VAL A 83 -6.16 -8.90 18.82
N LEU A 84 -6.25 -7.74 18.18
CA LEU A 84 -7.49 -6.96 18.04
C LEU A 84 -8.30 -7.35 16.80
N GLY A 85 -7.80 -8.29 15.99
CA GLY A 85 -8.48 -8.75 14.77
C GLY A 85 -8.64 -7.70 13.67
N SER A 86 -7.77 -6.67 13.64
CA SER A 86 -7.92 -5.55 12.71
C SER A 86 -6.62 -4.73 12.54
N ARG A 87 -6.11 -4.66 11.30
CA ARG A 87 -5.00 -3.78 10.90
C ARG A 87 -5.13 -2.34 11.41
N LYS A 88 -6.31 -1.72 11.22
CA LYS A 88 -6.55 -0.33 11.64
C LYS A 88 -6.53 -0.15 13.16
N ALA A 89 -6.87 -1.20 13.91
CA ALA A 89 -6.81 -1.17 15.36
C ALA A 89 -5.34 -1.26 15.81
N GLY A 90 -4.53 -2.11 15.16
CA GLY A 90 -3.08 -2.15 15.36
C GLY A 90 -2.40 -0.81 15.06
N GLU A 91 -2.73 -0.15 13.95
CA GLU A 91 -2.23 1.19 13.62
C GLU A 91 -2.55 2.22 14.72
N ARG A 92 -3.81 2.28 15.17
CA ARG A 92 -4.21 3.20 16.26
C ARG A 92 -3.54 2.87 17.58
N ALA A 93 -3.45 1.60 17.93
CA ALA A 93 -2.80 1.12 19.16
C ALA A 93 -1.33 1.57 19.23
N ALA A 94 -0.60 1.45 18.11
CA ALA A 94 0.81 1.85 18.01
C ALA A 94 1.02 3.36 17.77
N GLY A 95 -0.04 4.11 17.48
CA GLY A 95 0.05 5.53 17.11
C GLY A 95 0.57 5.75 15.68
N MET A 96 0.41 4.79 14.78
CA MET A 96 0.77 4.89 13.37
C MET A 96 -0.34 5.57 12.54
N GLY A 97 0.08 6.25 11.47
CA GLY A 97 -0.85 6.78 10.47
C GLY A 97 -1.66 5.67 9.79
N LEU A 98 -2.86 6.01 9.31
CA LEU A 98 -3.74 5.06 8.64
C LEU A 98 -3.14 4.53 7.33
N ASN A 99 -3.24 3.22 7.13
CA ASN A 99 -2.70 2.45 6.00
C ASN A 99 -1.16 2.38 5.92
N THR A 100 -0.43 2.84 6.94
CA THR A 100 1.03 2.71 6.99
C THR A 100 1.45 1.26 7.22
N LEU A 101 0.67 0.49 7.99
CA LEU A 101 1.02 -0.88 8.38
C LEU A 101 1.05 -1.86 7.19
N MET A 102 0.26 -1.59 6.16
CA MET A 102 0.18 -2.44 4.97
C MET A 102 1.52 -2.58 4.24
N CYS A 103 2.33 -1.52 4.18
CA CYS A 103 3.66 -1.60 3.57
C CYS A 103 4.60 -2.50 4.39
N VAL A 104 4.56 -2.33 5.71
CA VAL A 104 5.37 -3.12 6.66
C VAL A 104 4.99 -4.60 6.59
N GLU A 105 3.70 -4.92 6.51
CA GLU A 105 3.19 -6.28 6.34
C GLU A 105 3.78 -6.94 5.08
N HIS A 106 3.73 -6.25 3.94
CA HIS A 106 4.27 -6.78 2.68
C HIS A 106 5.79 -6.98 2.72
N GLU A 107 6.54 -6.04 3.27
CA GLU A 107 8.00 -6.15 3.42
C GLU A 107 8.40 -7.32 4.32
N ARG A 108 7.58 -7.61 5.34
CA ARG A 108 7.77 -8.76 6.22
C ARG A 108 7.17 -10.06 5.67
N GLY A 109 6.48 -10.03 4.53
CA GLY A 109 5.82 -11.21 3.96
C GLY A 109 4.59 -11.70 4.73
N ILE A 110 3.94 -10.83 5.50
CA ILE A 110 2.68 -11.13 6.20
C ILE A 110 1.52 -10.85 5.26
N LEU A 111 0.88 -11.92 4.76
CA LEU A 111 -0.23 -11.81 3.80
C LEU A 111 -1.61 -12.00 4.46
N ASP A 112 -1.64 -12.52 5.68
CA ASP A 112 -2.81 -13.04 6.38
C ASP A 112 -3.21 -12.21 7.60
N MET A 113 -2.96 -10.89 7.57
CA MET A 113 -3.38 -9.98 8.65
C MET A 113 -4.91 -10.08 8.88
N PRO A 114 -5.38 -10.26 10.13
CA PRO A 114 -6.79 -10.38 10.43
C PRO A 114 -7.61 -9.19 9.93
N ARG A 115 -8.72 -9.52 9.28
CA ARG A 115 -9.69 -8.55 8.80
C ARG A 115 -10.77 -8.39 9.86
N ILE A 116 -11.12 -7.14 10.16
CA ILE A 116 -12.25 -6.82 11.02
C ILE A 116 -13.50 -7.54 10.52
N SER A 117 -14.18 -8.23 11.44
CA SER A 117 -15.41 -8.97 11.11
C SER A 117 -16.48 -8.00 10.58
N PRO A 118 -17.39 -8.45 9.68
CA PRO A 118 -18.48 -7.60 9.19
C PRO A 118 -19.34 -7.03 10.33
N ARG A 119 -19.57 -7.82 11.38
CA ARG A 119 -20.32 -7.41 12.58
C ARG A 119 -19.62 -6.27 13.32
N ASP A 120 -18.32 -6.39 13.58
CA ASP A 120 -17.55 -5.35 14.27
C ASP A 120 -17.40 -4.09 13.43
N ARG A 121 -17.23 -4.25 12.12
CA ARG A 121 -17.24 -3.14 11.17
C ARG A 121 -18.56 -2.38 11.23
N GLY A 122 -19.69 -3.10 11.24
CA GLY A 122 -21.02 -2.50 11.37
C GLY A 122 -21.18 -1.73 12.68
N ARG A 123 -20.79 -2.33 13.81
CA ARG A 123 -20.81 -1.66 15.13
C ARG A 123 -19.96 -0.39 15.15
N ASN A 124 -18.74 -0.46 14.65
CA ASN A 124 -17.84 0.70 14.60
C ASN A 124 -18.39 1.83 13.71
N ALA A 125 -19.02 1.48 12.58
CA ALA A 125 -19.67 2.46 11.72
C ALA A 125 -20.89 3.10 12.38
N GLN A 126 -21.74 2.31 13.02
CA GLN A 126 -22.91 2.79 13.76
C GLN A 126 -22.51 3.73 14.90
N ASP A 127 -21.55 3.34 15.73
CA ASP A 127 -20.99 4.19 16.80
C ASP A 127 -20.43 5.50 16.21
N GLY A 128 -19.67 5.41 15.11
CA GLY A 128 -19.12 6.58 14.43
C GLY A 128 -20.19 7.53 13.90
N HIS A 129 -21.24 7.00 13.28
CA HIS A 129 -22.37 7.81 12.80
C HIS A 129 -23.17 8.43 13.96
N ALA A 130 -23.41 7.68 15.03
CA ALA A 130 -24.12 8.18 16.20
C ALA A 130 -23.32 9.28 16.93
N ALA A 131 -22.04 9.06 17.19
CA ALA A 131 -21.16 10.06 17.80
C ALA A 131 -21.05 11.33 16.95
N ASN A 132 -21.00 11.21 15.61
CA ASN A 132 -21.01 12.36 14.71
C ASN A 132 -22.33 13.15 14.74
N ARG A 133 -23.43 12.55 15.20
CA ARG A 133 -24.71 13.24 15.46
C ARG A 133 -24.81 13.80 16.89
N GLY A 134 -23.76 13.70 17.69
CA GLY A 134 -23.72 14.22 19.07
C GLY A 134 -24.13 13.21 20.14
N ASP A 135 -24.27 11.93 19.82
CA ASP A 135 -24.51 10.88 20.83
C ASP A 135 -23.27 10.69 21.72
N ALA A 136 -23.37 11.10 22.98
CA ALA A 136 -22.29 11.05 23.96
C ALA A 136 -21.93 9.61 24.36
N ASP A 137 -22.90 8.69 24.42
CA ASP A 137 -22.66 7.30 24.78
C ASP A 137 -21.91 6.58 23.67
N ALA A 138 -22.25 6.87 22.40
CA ALA A 138 -21.51 6.36 21.26
C ALA A 138 -20.07 6.87 21.24
N ALA A 139 -19.85 8.15 21.56
CA ALA A 139 -18.50 8.71 21.69
C ALA A 139 -17.71 8.04 22.83
N ALA A 140 -18.35 7.79 23.98
CA ALA A 140 -17.74 7.09 25.10
C ALA A 140 -17.35 5.65 24.73
N ARG A 141 -18.19 4.92 23.98
CA ARG A 141 -17.84 3.58 23.46
C ARG A 141 -16.65 3.58 22.51
N ILE A 142 -16.55 4.59 21.63
CA ILE A 142 -15.38 4.77 20.76
C ILE A 142 -14.12 5.01 21.59
N GLU A 143 -14.18 5.91 22.58
CA GLU A 143 -13.03 6.22 23.42
C GLU A 143 -12.60 5.03 24.27
N ALA A 144 -13.55 4.29 24.87
CA ALA A 144 -13.27 3.07 25.62
C ALA A 144 -12.56 2.02 24.74
N ARG A 145 -12.99 1.87 23.49
CA ARG A 145 -12.34 0.99 22.51
C ARG A 145 -10.92 1.47 22.20
N HIS A 146 -10.70 2.77 21.94
CA HIS A 146 -9.36 3.30 21.70
C HIS A 146 -8.45 3.24 22.95
N ALA A 147 -9.00 3.39 24.15
CA ALA A 147 -8.27 3.22 25.40
C ALA A 147 -7.79 1.77 25.56
N HIS A 148 -8.65 0.79 25.27
CA HIS A 148 -8.26 -0.62 25.25
C HIS A 148 -7.20 -0.92 24.18
N GLU A 149 -7.34 -0.38 22.96
CA GLU A 149 -6.31 -0.49 21.91
C GLU A 149 -4.94 0.04 22.39
N ARG A 150 -4.91 1.20 23.05
CA ARG A 150 -3.69 1.78 23.65
C ARG A 150 -3.13 0.93 24.79
N ALA A 151 -3.99 0.33 25.62
CA ALA A 151 -3.59 -0.55 26.70
C ALA A 151 -2.94 -1.84 26.17
N VAL A 152 -3.50 -2.45 25.11
CA VAL A 152 -2.91 -3.60 24.40
C VAL A 152 -1.53 -3.25 23.84
N ALA A 153 -1.37 -2.07 23.23
CA ALA A 153 -0.03 -1.61 22.80
C ALA A 153 0.95 -1.44 23.97
N GLY A 154 0.48 -0.97 25.13
CA GLY A 154 1.31 -0.89 26.34
C GLY A 154 1.86 -2.26 26.76
N VAL A 155 0.99 -3.28 26.82
CA VAL A 155 1.38 -4.66 27.12
C VAL A 155 2.36 -5.21 26.08
N LEU A 156 2.10 -5.00 24.79
CA LEU A 156 2.95 -5.48 23.70
C LEU A 156 4.33 -4.84 23.68
N ARG A 157 4.47 -3.56 24.03
CA ARG A 157 5.80 -2.89 24.14
C ARG A 157 6.68 -3.58 25.17
N VAL A 158 6.14 -3.83 26.37
CA VAL A 158 6.86 -4.54 27.44
C VAL A 158 7.23 -5.95 26.98
N ALA A 159 6.28 -6.69 26.43
CA ALA A 159 6.51 -8.06 26.01
C ALA A 159 7.52 -8.19 24.87
N LEU A 160 7.44 -7.35 23.83
CA LEU A 160 8.37 -7.39 22.69
C LEU A 160 9.81 -7.01 23.10
N ALA A 161 9.96 -6.10 24.07
CA ALA A 161 11.28 -5.73 24.59
C ALA A 161 11.99 -6.88 25.33
N MET A 162 11.25 -7.88 25.83
CA MET A 162 11.82 -9.08 26.46
C MET A 162 12.38 -10.09 25.46
N VAL A 163 12.10 -9.93 24.16
CA VAL A 163 12.56 -10.86 23.10
C VAL A 163 13.48 -10.08 22.15
N PRO A 164 14.80 -10.00 22.45
CA PRO A 164 15.73 -9.19 21.67
C PRO A 164 15.92 -9.71 20.23
N ASP A 165 15.91 -11.02 20.05
CA ASP A 165 16.08 -11.67 18.75
C ASP A 165 14.74 -11.85 18.03
N GLN A 166 14.33 -10.80 17.33
CA GLN A 166 13.13 -10.82 16.49
C GLN A 166 13.43 -11.35 15.08
N PRO A 167 12.53 -12.15 14.48
CA PRO A 167 12.72 -12.57 13.09
C PRO A 167 12.64 -11.35 12.16
N SER A 168 13.44 -11.35 11.09
CA SER A 168 13.45 -10.27 10.09
C SER A 168 12.21 -10.28 9.18
N THR A 169 11.54 -11.42 9.08
CA THR A 169 10.32 -11.63 8.28
C THR A 169 9.26 -12.37 9.11
N GLY A 170 8.02 -12.35 8.66
CA GLY A 170 6.87 -12.92 9.35
C GLY A 170 6.49 -12.15 10.61
N ARG A 171 5.67 -12.80 11.45
CA ARG A 171 5.19 -12.27 12.73
C ARG A 171 6.30 -12.15 13.77
N TYR A 172 6.13 -11.25 14.72
CA TYR A 172 7.07 -11.10 15.83
C TYR A 172 6.85 -12.21 16.86
N ARG A 173 7.92 -12.53 17.58
CA ARG A 173 7.86 -13.51 18.67
C ARG A 173 7.51 -12.80 19.96
N LEU A 174 6.44 -13.25 20.60
CA LEU A 174 6.08 -12.84 21.96
C LEU A 174 6.76 -13.78 22.98
N PRO A 175 7.11 -13.28 24.17
CA PRO A 175 7.66 -14.10 25.24
C PRO A 175 6.64 -15.14 25.73
N LYS A 176 7.15 -16.16 26.44
CA LYS A 176 6.29 -17.16 27.07
C LYS A 176 5.49 -16.51 28.21
N ALA A 177 4.24 -16.92 28.37
CA ALA A 177 3.40 -16.53 29.49
C ALA A 177 3.88 -17.20 30.80
N ASP A 178 4.84 -16.58 31.48
CA ASP A 178 5.40 -17.04 32.76
C ASP A 178 5.34 -15.95 33.85
N GLY A 179 5.88 -16.27 35.02
CA GLY A 179 5.89 -15.37 36.19
C GLY A 179 6.75 -14.12 35.98
N GLU A 180 7.80 -14.19 35.15
CA GLU A 180 8.65 -13.04 34.85
C GLU A 180 7.89 -12.03 34.00
N LEU A 181 7.22 -12.49 32.94
CA LEU A 181 6.33 -11.65 32.14
C LEU A 181 5.19 -11.08 32.99
N ALA A 182 4.56 -11.90 33.85
CA ALA A 182 3.50 -11.42 34.73
C ALA A 182 3.98 -10.31 35.68
N ALA A 183 5.19 -10.45 36.24
CA ALA A 183 5.80 -9.40 37.06
C ALA A 183 6.10 -8.13 36.27
N ALA A 184 6.57 -8.25 35.03
CA ALA A 184 6.83 -7.12 34.14
C ALA A 184 5.55 -6.37 33.73
N LEU A 185 4.40 -7.05 33.70
CA LEU A 185 3.10 -6.48 33.32
C LEU A 185 2.30 -5.92 34.51
N VAL A 186 2.86 -5.91 35.72
CA VAL A 186 2.20 -5.31 36.90
C VAL A 186 1.89 -3.83 36.64
N GLY A 187 0.62 -3.46 36.85
CA GLY A 187 0.12 -2.10 36.63
C GLY A 187 -0.46 -1.84 35.23
N HIS A 188 -0.38 -2.79 34.31
CA HIS A 188 -1.09 -2.74 33.04
C HIS A 188 -2.56 -3.17 33.18
N ASP A 189 -3.39 -2.78 32.22
CA ASP A 189 -4.82 -3.12 32.18
C ASP A 189 -5.01 -4.65 32.11
N PRO A 190 -5.73 -5.26 33.06
CA PRO A 190 -5.91 -6.72 33.11
C PRO A 190 -6.66 -7.28 31.90
N ALA A 191 -7.59 -6.52 31.31
CA ALA A 191 -8.28 -6.94 30.09
C ALA A 191 -7.34 -6.92 28.87
N ALA A 192 -6.41 -5.97 28.82
CA ALA A 192 -5.36 -5.97 27.79
C ALA A 192 -4.37 -7.13 27.97
N ILE A 193 -3.97 -7.45 29.21
CA ILE A 193 -3.13 -8.62 29.51
C ILE A 193 -3.86 -9.90 29.07
N ALA A 194 -5.14 -10.06 29.43
CA ALA A 194 -5.93 -11.22 29.04
C ALA A 194 -6.09 -11.37 27.51
N ALA A 195 -6.18 -10.26 26.79
CA ALA A 195 -6.27 -10.26 25.33
C ALA A 195 -4.96 -10.73 24.66
N VAL A 196 -3.79 -10.29 25.16
CA VAL A 196 -2.49 -10.64 24.58
C VAL A 196 -1.99 -12.01 25.08
N PHE A 197 -2.16 -12.27 26.37
CA PHE A 197 -1.68 -13.46 27.08
C PHE A 197 -2.80 -14.11 27.89
N PRO A 198 -3.73 -14.84 27.24
CA PRO A 198 -4.90 -15.40 27.92
C PRO A 198 -4.53 -16.34 29.08
N GLY A 199 -3.41 -17.06 28.98
CA GLY A 199 -2.92 -17.94 30.06
C GLY A 199 -2.39 -17.23 31.31
N LEU A 200 -2.15 -15.91 31.27
CA LEU A 200 -1.76 -15.13 32.47
C LEU A 200 -2.96 -14.61 33.25
N ALA A 201 -4.12 -14.46 32.60
CA ALA A 201 -5.35 -14.03 33.27
C ALA A 201 -5.96 -15.12 34.15
N GLU A 202 -5.56 -16.37 33.94
CA GLU A 202 -6.18 -17.57 34.49
C GLU A 202 -5.57 -18.07 35.80
N ALA A 203 -4.71 -17.30 36.47
CA ALA A 203 -4.38 -17.57 37.87
C ALA A 203 -5.46 -16.91 38.75
N PRO A 204 -6.55 -17.60 39.13
CA PRO A 204 -7.43 -17.09 40.16
C PRO A 204 -6.56 -16.88 41.39
N VAL A 205 -6.35 -15.62 41.75
CA VAL A 205 -5.98 -15.28 43.11
C VAL A 205 -7.10 -15.85 43.95
N THR A 206 -6.87 -17.01 44.57
CA THR A 206 -7.76 -17.54 45.59
C THR A 206 -7.93 -16.39 46.57
N PRO A 207 -9.12 -15.78 46.68
CA PRO A 207 -9.28 -14.64 47.56
C PRO A 207 -8.93 -15.14 48.96
N SER A 208 -7.80 -14.69 49.49
CA SER A 208 -7.53 -14.81 50.90
C SER A 208 -8.65 -14.01 51.55
N ILE A 209 -9.60 -14.72 52.16
CA ILE A 209 -10.74 -14.15 52.87
C ILE A 209 -10.16 -13.35 54.03
N GLN A 210 -9.84 -12.08 53.77
CA GLN A 210 -9.56 -11.10 54.80
C GLN A 210 -10.90 -10.46 55.16
N GLU A 211 -11.33 -10.76 56.38
CA GLU A 211 -12.55 -10.26 57.00
C GLU A 211 -12.60 -8.71 56.89
N PRO A 212 -13.64 -8.13 56.27
CA PRO A 212 -13.64 -6.71 55.92
C PRO A 212 -13.79 -5.83 57.17
N ALA A 213 -12.81 -4.96 57.39
CA ALA A 213 -12.97 -3.80 58.26
C ALA A 213 -13.94 -2.79 57.61
N PRO A 214 -14.82 -2.12 58.39
CA PRO A 214 -15.81 -1.18 57.87
C PRO A 214 -15.11 0.06 57.28
N MET A 215 -15.23 0.24 55.96
CA MET A 215 -14.71 1.43 55.28
C MET A 215 -15.79 2.51 55.13
N THR A 216 -15.47 3.68 55.67
CA THR A 216 -16.17 4.96 55.49
C THR A 216 -16.10 5.42 54.04
N VAL A 217 -17.26 5.59 53.40
CA VAL A 217 -17.38 6.06 52.02
C VAL A 217 -17.06 7.55 51.94
N ALA A 218 -15.97 7.92 51.26
CA ALA A 218 -15.69 9.30 50.87
C ALA A 218 -16.29 9.59 49.48
N PRO A 219 -16.92 10.75 49.25
CA PRO A 219 -17.56 11.07 47.97
C PRO A 219 -16.52 11.34 46.87
N ALA A 220 -16.73 10.71 45.71
CA ALA A 220 -15.91 10.88 44.52
C ALA A 220 -16.05 12.29 43.93
N LYS A 221 -14.92 12.97 43.69
CA LYS A 221 -14.86 14.22 42.94
C LYS A 221 -15.15 13.97 41.47
N THR A 222 -16.28 14.48 41.00
CA THR A 222 -16.65 14.56 39.59
C THR A 222 -15.63 15.41 38.84
N ALA A 223 -14.84 14.80 37.95
CA ALA A 223 -13.99 15.55 37.03
C ALA A 223 -14.87 16.21 35.96
N THR A 224 -14.82 17.54 35.86
CA THR A 224 -15.52 18.33 34.85
C THR A 224 -15.01 17.95 33.47
N ALA A 225 -15.81 17.18 32.71
CA ALA A 225 -15.52 16.88 31.31
C ALA A 225 -15.48 18.18 30.50
N PRO A 226 -14.52 18.36 29.58
CA PRO A 226 -14.49 19.53 28.70
C PRO A 226 -15.79 19.58 27.89
N ALA A 227 -16.39 20.77 27.81
CA ALA A 227 -17.65 20.99 27.11
C ALA A 227 -17.58 20.42 25.68
N PRO A 228 -18.61 19.71 25.21
CA PRO A 228 -18.65 19.18 23.85
C PRO A 228 -18.52 20.37 22.89
N ARG A 229 -17.49 20.35 22.03
CA ARG A 229 -17.35 21.32 20.95
C ARG A 229 -18.56 21.12 20.03
N VAL A 230 -19.52 22.04 20.11
CA VAL A 230 -20.64 22.12 19.18
C VAL A 230 -20.03 22.28 17.79
N ARG A 231 -20.10 21.20 16.99
CA ARG A 231 -19.66 21.27 15.59
C ARG A 231 -20.67 22.15 14.86
N GLY A 232 -20.22 23.33 14.40
CA GLY A 232 -21.04 24.21 13.60
C GLY A 232 -21.60 23.48 12.38
N ARG A 233 -22.81 23.83 11.96
CA ARG A 233 -23.31 23.44 10.64
C ARG A 233 -22.56 24.30 9.62
N ALA A 234 -22.07 23.69 8.55
CA ALA A 234 -21.50 24.47 7.44
C ALA A 234 -22.53 25.50 6.94
N PRO A 235 -22.11 26.71 6.55
CA PRO A 235 -23.01 27.72 5.99
C PRO A 235 -23.70 27.23 4.72
N ASP A 236 -24.68 28.00 4.24
CA ASP A 236 -25.30 27.73 2.95
C ASP A 236 -24.32 27.95 1.77
N ALA A 237 -24.73 27.52 0.59
CA ALA A 237 -23.88 27.53 -0.59
C ALA A 237 -23.45 28.95 -1.01
N ASP A 238 -24.27 29.97 -0.75
CA ASP A 238 -23.99 31.34 -1.15
C ASP A 238 -23.00 32.00 -0.20
N GLN A 239 -23.17 31.79 1.11
CA GLN A 239 -22.19 32.20 2.11
C GLN A 239 -20.84 31.50 1.89
N ILE A 240 -20.83 30.21 1.56
CA ILE A 240 -19.60 29.48 1.23
C ILE A 240 -18.87 30.14 0.04
N ARG A 241 -19.60 30.55 -1.00
CA ARG A 241 -19.01 31.22 -2.17
C ARG A 241 -18.46 32.60 -1.83
N LEU A 242 -19.19 33.35 -1.00
CA LEU A 242 -18.79 34.68 -0.55
C LEU A 242 -17.52 34.61 0.30
N ASP A 243 -17.51 33.75 1.33
CA ASP A 243 -16.34 33.57 2.20
C ASP A 243 -15.12 33.05 1.42
N HIS A 244 -15.31 32.14 0.46
CA HIS A 244 -14.22 31.64 -0.37
C HIS A 244 -13.66 32.69 -1.35
N ALA A 245 -14.48 33.66 -1.77
CA ALA A 245 -14.01 34.79 -2.56
C ALA A 245 -13.12 35.73 -1.74
N GLU A 246 -13.36 35.84 -0.43
CA GLU A 246 -12.53 36.61 0.50
C GLU A 246 -11.23 35.88 0.86
N THR A 247 -11.28 34.57 1.13
CA THR A 247 -10.11 33.75 1.46
C THR A 247 -10.20 32.34 0.89
N THR A 248 -9.14 31.89 0.23
CA THR A 248 -9.02 30.50 -0.27
C THR A 248 -8.40 29.56 0.76
N SER A 249 -8.07 30.06 1.95
CA SER A 249 -7.43 29.30 3.03
C SER A 249 -8.43 28.41 3.77
N ILE A 250 -8.30 27.09 3.61
CA ILE A 250 -9.18 26.11 4.26
C ILE A 250 -9.17 26.21 5.81
N PRO A 251 -8.01 26.35 6.49
CA PRO A 251 -7.98 26.51 7.95
C PRO A 251 -8.72 27.75 8.44
N GLU A 252 -8.64 28.85 7.68
CA GLU A 252 -9.31 30.10 8.02
C GLU A 252 -10.84 29.98 7.87
N LEU A 253 -11.30 29.40 6.76
CA LEU A 253 -12.71 29.09 6.53
C LEU A 253 -13.26 28.13 7.58
N ALA A 254 -12.50 27.09 7.95
CA ALA A 254 -12.87 26.14 8.98
C ALA A 254 -13.07 26.81 10.35
N SER A 255 -12.13 27.68 10.74
CA SER A 255 -12.23 28.50 11.94
C SER A 255 -13.46 29.42 11.90
N ARG A 256 -13.65 30.13 10.79
CA ARG A 256 -14.79 31.06 10.57
C ARG A 256 -16.14 30.37 10.70
N TRP A 257 -16.27 29.17 10.15
CA TRP A 257 -17.52 28.39 10.17
C TRP A 257 -17.71 27.56 11.44
N GLY A 258 -16.72 27.51 12.33
CA GLY A 258 -16.75 26.64 13.52
C GLY A 258 -16.81 25.15 13.16
N ILE A 259 -16.19 24.75 12.05
CA ILE A 259 -16.14 23.36 11.58
C ILE A 259 -14.69 22.86 11.42
N SER A 260 -14.51 21.54 11.30
CA SER A 260 -13.18 20.99 11.00
C SER A 260 -12.71 21.36 9.58
N GLU A 261 -11.40 21.41 9.34
CA GLU A 261 -10.82 21.63 7.99
C GLU A 261 -11.36 20.66 6.94
N SER A 262 -11.51 19.38 7.29
CA SER A 262 -12.12 18.39 6.40
C SER A 262 -13.60 18.71 6.10
N GLY A 263 -14.32 19.26 7.08
CA GLY A 263 -15.69 19.75 6.91
C GLY A 263 -15.75 20.95 5.95
N ALA A 264 -14.83 21.90 6.10
CA ALA A 264 -14.70 23.05 5.20
C ALA A 264 -14.36 22.61 3.77
N TYR A 265 -13.40 21.71 3.61
CA TYR A 265 -13.04 21.14 2.31
C TYR A 265 -14.23 20.45 1.62
N GLN A 266 -15.02 19.67 2.37
CA GLN A 266 -16.22 19.02 1.82
C GLN A 266 -17.33 20.02 1.48
N ALA A 267 -17.49 21.08 2.25
CA ALA A 267 -18.45 22.15 1.96
C ALA A 267 -18.09 22.86 0.64
N LEU A 268 -16.82 23.24 0.47
CA LEU A 268 -16.28 23.80 -0.77
C LEU A 268 -16.43 22.85 -1.96
N ARG A 269 -16.24 21.55 -1.75
CA ARG A 269 -16.37 20.53 -2.80
C ARG A 269 -17.80 20.41 -3.29
N ARG A 270 -18.79 20.47 -2.39
CA ARG A 270 -20.22 20.39 -2.76
C ARG A 270 -20.68 21.57 -3.60
N VAL A 271 -20.12 22.75 -3.39
CA VAL A 271 -20.45 23.95 -4.19
C VAL A 271 -19.58 24.10 -5.45
N GLY A 272 -18.69 23.14 -5.71
CA GLY A 272 -17.84 23.11 -6.91
C GLY A 272 -16.62 24.03 -6.87
N LEU A 273 -16.26 24.58 -5.69
CA LEU A 273 -15.13 25.50 -5.55
C LEU A 273 -13.79 24.76 -5.41
N THR A 274 -13.78 23.61 -4.75
CA THR A 274 -12.65 22.67 -4.79
C THR A 274 -12.91 21.64 -5.88
N GLY A 275 -12.75 22.09 -7.12
CA GLY A 275 -12.83 21.22 -8.27
C GLY A 275 -11.79 20.10 -8.20
N HIS A 276 -12.24 18.89 -8.49
CA HIS A 276 -11.43 17.90 -9.18
C HIS A 276 -11.11 18.51 -10.57
N ARG A 277 -10.26 19.54 -10.62
CA ARG A 277 -9.61 19.92 -11.88
C ARG A 277 -8.69 18.75 -12.20
N GLY A 278 -9.24 17.78 -12.92
CA GLY A 278 -8.44 16.98 -13.83
C GLY A 278 -7.51 17.95 -14.54
N PHE A 279 -6.24 17.59 -14.51
CA PHE A 279 -5.05 18.36 -14.87
C PHE A 279 -4.99 18.78 -16.36
N MET A 280 -6.14 18.87 -17.04
CA MET A 280 -6.30 19.09 -18.49
C MET A 280 -7.35 20.14 -18.85
N ALA A 281 -7.94 20.86 -17.88
CA ALA A 281 -8.74 22.04 -18.22
C ALA A 281 -7.79 23.22 -18.46
N THR A 282 -7.53 23.50 -19.73
CA THR A 282 -6.90 24.73 -20.23
C THR A 282 -7.47 25.94 -19.49
N PRO A 283 -6.65 26.87 -18.98
CA PRO A 283 -7.18 28.02 -18.25
C PRO A 283 -8.14 28.79 -19.17
N ALA A 284 -9.40 28.90 -18.75
CA ALA A 284 -10.33 29.84 -19.35
C ALA A 284 -9.69 31.22 -19.29
N ARG A 285 -9.47 31.78 -20.48
CA ARG A 285 -8.93 33.11 -20.76
C ARG A 285 -9.62 34.12 -19.83
N SER A 286 -8.85 34.77 -18.94
CA SER A 286 -9.33 35.94 -18.21
C SER A 286 -9.87 36.97 -19.20
N PRO A 287 -10.96 37.70 -18.86
CA PRO A 287 -11.43 38.81 -19.68
C PRO A 287 -10.31 39.84 -19.84
N GLU A 288 -10.10 40.21 -21.09
CA GLU A 288 -9.08 41.08 -21.64
C GLU A 288 -9.07 42.43 -20.92
N ALA A 289 -7.99 42.72 -20.18
CA ALA A 289 -7.71 44.07 -19.69
C ALA A 289 -7.31 44.96 -20.88
N PRO A 290 -7.67 46.26 -20.89
CA PRO A 290 -7.38 47.15 -22.00
C PRO A 290 -5.88 47.27 -22.25
N ALA A 291 -5.50 47.17 -23.53
CA ALA A 291 -4.13 47.19 -24.01
C ALA A 291 -3.35 48.41 -23.51
N VAL A 292 -2.33 48.15 -22.70
CA VAL A 292 -1.28 49.13 -22.41
C VAL A 292 -0.29 49.09 -23.57
N GLU A 293 -0.09 50.25 -24.19
CA GLU A 293 0.87 50.50 -25.26
C GLU A 293 2.30 50.21 -24.76
N VAL A 294 2.89 49.10 -25.26
CA VAL A 294 4.24 48.69 -24.91
C VAL A 294 5.24 49.46 -25.79
N VAL A 295 6.01 50.33 -25.16
CA VAL A 295 7.18 51.00 -25.72
C VAL A 295 8.23 49.95 -26.11
N PRO A 296 8.85 50.01 -27.32
CA PRO A 296 9.83 49.03 -27.76
C PRO A 296 11.11 49.10 -26.91
N PRO A 297 11.70 47.96 -26.52
CA PRO A 297 12.95 47.93 -25.76
C PRO A 297 14.16 48.34 -26.61
N ALA A 298 15.07 49.08 -25.97
CA ALA A 298 16.34 49.53 -26.52
C ALA A 298 17.31 48.37 -26.79
N ALA A 299 18.23 48.62 -27.71
CA ALA A 299 19.21 47.68 -28.28
C ALA A 299 20.08 46.96 -27.23
N PRO A 300 20.53 45.72 -27.53
CA PRO A 300 21.30 44.90 -26.59
C PRO A 300 22.72 45.43 -26.37
N VAL A 301 23.12 45.42 -25.10
CA VAL A 301 24.48 45.68 -24.60
C VAL A 301 25.35 44.42 -24.85
N PRO A 302 26.60 44.54 -25.33
CA PRO A 302 27.48 43.39 -25.54
C PRO A 302 27.93 42.74 -24.22
N GLU A 303 27.87 41.41 -24.17
CA GLU A 303 28.28 40.57 -23.05
C GLU A 303 29.80 40.54 -22.86
N PRO A 304 30.31 40.44 -21.61
CA PRO A 304 31.74 40.27 -21.35
C PRO A 304 32.20 38.82 -21.58
N GLU A 305 33.37 38.71 -22.21
CA GLU A 305 34.08 37.49 -22.56
C GLU A 305 34.27 36.56 -21.34
N THR A 306 33.73 35.34 -21.45
CA THR A 306 33.90 34.30 -20.44
C THR A 306 35.17 33.51 -20.74
N ASN A 307 36.17 33.62 -19.87
CA ASN A 307 37.41 32.85 -19.91
C ASN A 307 37.12 31.35 -19.75
N VAL A 308 37.28 30.58 -20.83
CA VAL A 308 37.23 29.12 -20.81
C VAL A 308 38.63 28.58 -20.51
N VAL A 309 38.86 28.18 -19.26
CA VAL A 309 40.05 27.42 -18.86
C VAL A 309 39.86 25.97 -19.32
N ALA A 310 40.69 25.53 -20.27
CA ALA A 310 40.70 24.15 -20.74
C ALA A 310 41.20 23.21 -19.65
N ILE A 311 40.31 22.40 -19.07
CA ILE A 311 40.67 21.30 -18.18
C ILE A 311 41.19 20.14 -19.04
N ARG A 312 42.50 19.88 -18.94
CA ARG A 312 43.17 18.73 -19.56
C ARG A 312 42.74 17.47 -18.81
N ARG A 313 41.97 16.59 -19.45
CA ARG A 313 41.67 15.24 -18.93
C ARG A 313 42.89 14.36 -19.18
N GLU A 314 43.60 13.99 -18.12
CA GLU A 314 44.52 12.86 -18.14
C GLU A 314 43.71 11.56 -18.25
N ALA A 315 44.10 10.73 -19.21
CA ALA A 315 43.50 9.42 -19.44
C ALA A 315 43.94 8.46 -18.32
N VAL A 316 43.00 8.12 -17.44
CA VAL A 316 43.17 7.02 -16.49
C VAL A 316 42.90 5.72 -17.23
N GLU A 317 43.94 4.91 -17.37
CA GLU A 317 43.90 3.59 -18.00
C GLU A 317 43.16 2.61 -17.08
N LEU A 318 41.99 2.15 -17.51
CA LEU A 318 41.17 1.16 -16.79
C LEU A 318 41.79 -0.24 -16.92
N PRO A 319 41.89 -1.03 -15.85
CA PRO A 319 42.41 -2.40 -15.91
C PRO A 319 41.50 -3.30 -16.75
N ALA A 320 42.13 -4.18 -17.54
CA ALA A 320 41.48 -5.07 -18.50
C ALA A 320 40.44 -5.99 -17.84
N ALA A 321 39.27 -6.08 -18.47
CA ALA A 321 38.17 -6.93 -18.03
C ALA A 321 38.55 -8.42 -18.07
N PRO A 322 38.12 -9.23 -17.08
CA PRO A 322 38.38 -10.67 -17.08
C PRO A 322 37.66 -11.37 -18.25
N PRO A 323 38.24 -12.46 -18.78
CA PRO A 323 37.66 -13.18 -19.92
C PRO A 323 36.32 -13.82 -19.56
N PRO A 324 35.38 -13.89 -20.52
CA PRO A 324 34.07 -14.50 -20.29
C PRO A 324 34.17 -16.01 -20.04
N PRO A 325 33.29 -16.59 -19.20
CA PRO A 325 33.30 -18.02 -18.94
C PRO A 325 32.95 -18.83 -20.20
N SER A 326 33.66 -19.95 -20.38
CA SER A 326 33.53 -20.86 -21.52
C SER A 326 32.12 -21.44 -21.61
N ARG A 327 31.49 -21.25 -22.77
CA ARG A 327 30.13 -21.73 -23.07
C ARG A 327 30.18 -23.24 -23.35
N VAL A 328 29.66 -24.04 -22.43
CA VAL A 328 29.45 -25.49 -22.65
C VAL A 328 28.31 -25.66 -23.66
N VAL A 329 28.62 -26.14 -24.86
CA VAL A 329 27.63 -26.49 -25.89
C VAL A 329 27.16 -27.92 -25.60
N ILE A 330 25.96 -28.06 -25.03
CA ILE A 330 25.29 -29.35 -24.92
C ILE A 330 24.63 -29.64 -26.28
N GLN A 331 25.21 -30.52 -27.08
CA GLN A 331 24.56 -31.05 -28.27
C GLN A 331 23.43 -31.99 -27.86
N ALA A 332 22.18 -31.52 -27.92
CA ALA A 332 21.01 -32.36 -27.77
C ALA A 332 20.82 -33.21 -29.04
N ARG A 333 20.79 -34.53 -28.86
CA ARG A 333 20.54 -35.53 -29.91
C ARG A 333 19.08 -35.39 -30.39
N ALA A 334 18.89 -35.21 -31.70
CA ALA A 334 17.56 -35.15 -32.30
C ALA A 334 16.81 -36.48 -32.09
N PRO A 335 15.58 -36.47 -31.55
CA PRO A 335 14.78 -37.69 -31.41
C PRO A 335 14.31 -38.19 -32.79
N GLU A 336 14.31 -39.51 -32.97
CA GLU A 336 13.82 -40.15 -34.20
C GLU A 336 12.33 -39.89 -34.43
N PRO A 337 11.89 -39.75 -35.69
CA PRO A 337 10.49 -39.47 -36.01
C PRO A 337 9.60 -40.67 -35.70
N VAL A 338 8.79 -40.56 -34.64
CA VAL A 338 7.75 -41.53 -34.30
C VAL A 338 6.64 -41.44 -35.36
N ARG A 339 6.42 -42.53 -36.12
CA ARG A 339 5.31 -42.64 -37.07
C ARG A 339 4.00 -42.89 -36.32
N ILE A 340 3.31 -41.82 -35.92
CA ILE A 340 1.96 -41.90 -35.32
C ILE A 340 0.93 -41.95 -36.47
N GLY A 341 0.38 -43.15 -36.71
CA GLY A 341 -0.51 -43.48 -37.83
C GLY A 341 -1.99 -43.12 -37.65
N GLY A 342 -2.32 -42.07 -36.88
CA GLY A 342 -3.70 -41.61 -36.68
C GLY A 342 -4.05 -40.40 -37.55
N ARG A 343 -5.27 -40.37 -38.13
CA ARG A 343 -5.82 -39.14 -38.71
C ARG A 343 -6.23 -38.21 -37.56
N LEU A 344 -5.75 -36.97 -37.57
CA LEU A 344 -6.18 -35.93 -36.64
C LEU A 344 -7.65 -35.56 -36.88
N GLY A 345 -8.37 -35.20 -35.81
CA GLY A 345 -9.73 -34.69 -35.91
C GLY A 345 -9.77 -33.29 -36.55
N LEU A 346 -10.96 -32.83 -36.94
CA LEU A 346 -11.13 -31.49 -37.53
C LEU A 346 -10.70 -30.37 -36.55
N GLU A 347 -10.97 -30.56 -35.25
CA GLU A 347 -10.60 -29.61 -34.20
C GLU A 347 -9.08 -29.52 -34.03
N ASP A 348 -8.39 -30.65 -34.07
CA ASP A 348 -6.92 -30.73 -34.02
C ASP A 348 -6.27 -30.08 -35.24
N LEU A 349 -6.87 -30.25 -36.42
CA LEU A 349 -6.41 -29.59 -37.65
C LEU A 349 -6.61 -28.07 -37.58
N ALA A 350 -7.72 -27.60 -37.03
CA ALA A 350 -7.97 -26.17 -36.80
C ALA A 350 -7.01 -25.58 -35.74
N LEU A 351 -6.62 -26.38 -34.74
CA LEU A 351 -5.59 -26.01 -33.78
C LEU A 351 -4.21 -25.90 -34.45
N ALA A 352 -3.81 -26.90 -35.23
CA ALA A 352 -2.56 -26.89 -35.97
C ALA A 352 -2.46 -25.70 -36.94
N TYR A 353 -3.55 -25.39 -37.65
CA TYR A 353 -3.59 -24.23 -38.54
C TYR A 353 -3.41 -22.90 -37.80
N ARG A 354 -4.11 -22.70 -36.67
CA ARG A 354 -3.93 -21.50 -35.83
C ARG A 354 -2.50 -21.39 -35.32
N LEU A 355 -1.92 -22.50 -34.85
CA LEU A 355 -0.53 -22.55 -34.38
C LEU A 355 0.45 -22.13 -35.49
N ALA A 356 0.23 -22.59 -36.73
CA ALA A 356 1.04 -22.21 -37.88
C ALA A 356 0.95 -20.71 -38.18
N CYS A 357 -0.26 -20.14 -38.18
CA CYS A 357 -0.48 -18.72 -38.45
C CYS A 357 0.09 -17.81 -37.36
N GLU A 358 -0.14 -18.15 -36.08
CA GLU A 358 0.22 -17.28 -34.95
C GLU A 358 1.71 -17.34 -34.62
N CYS A 359 2.35 -18.49 -34.80
CA CYS A 359 3.78 -18.68 -34.51
C CYS A 359 4.68 -18.52 -35.74
N GLY A 360 4.10 -18.39 -36.94
CA GLY A 360 4.86 -18.31 -38.19
C GLY A 360 5.65 -19.59 -38.51
N ILE A 361 5.21 -20.74 -37.99
CA ILE A 361 5.86 -22.04 -38.23
C ILE A 361 5.20 -22.74 -39.43
N PRO A 362 5.94 -23.60 -40.15
CA PRO A 362 5.38 -24.39 -41.24
C PRO A 362 4.19 -25.25 -40.76
N PRO A 363 3.10 -25.39 -41.55
CA PRO A 363 1.94 -26.18 -41.17
C PRO A 363 2.26 -27.63 -40.78
N GLU A 364 3.28 -28.23 -41.40
CA GLU A 364 3.74 -29.59 -41.10
C GLU A 364 4.31 -29.72 -39.69
N GLU A 365 5.03 -28.70 -39.21
CA GLU A 365 5.60 -28.64 -37.87
C GLU A 365 4.50 -28.44 -36.82
N ALA A 366 3.51 -27.59 -37.12
CA ALA A 366 2.33 -27.42 -36.28
C ALA A 366 1.51 -28.72 -36.15
N LEU A 367 1.31 -29.44 -37.27
CA LEU A 367 0.65 -30.75 -37.26
C LEU A 367 1.42 -31.79 -36.44
N HIS A 368 2.75 -31.78 -36.52
CA HIS A 368 3.60 -32.65 -35.73
C HIS A 368 3.44 -32.37 -34.22
N PHE A 369 3.37 -31.09 -33.84
CA PHE A 369 3.17 -30.68 -32.45
C PHE A 369 1.83 -31.18 -31.89
N VAL A 370 0.73 -30.95 -32.62
CA VAL A 370 -0.62 -31.39 -32.20
C VAL A 370 -0.70 -32.92 -32.13
N ARG A 371 -0.07 -33.66 -33.05
CA ARG A 371 -0.03 -35.14 -32.97
C ARG A 371 0.70 -35.64 -31.73
N ALA A 372 1.80 -34.98 -31.35
CA ALA A 372 2.55 -35.36 -30.16
C ALA A 372 1.72 -35.14 -28.88
N ASP A 373 0.94 -34.06 -28.83
CA ASP A 373 0.07 -33.73 -27.71
C ASP A 373 -1.09 -34.74 -27.57
N VAL A 374 -1.81 -35.00 -28.66
CA VAL A 374 -2.90 -36.01 -28.70
C VAL A 374 -2.37 -37.40 -28.31
N ALA A 375 -1.15 -37.77 -28.74
CA ALA A 375 -0.54 -39.04 -28.35
C ALA A 375 -0.14 -39.07 -26.85
N ALA A 376 0.26 -37.95 -26.27
CA ALA A 376 0.57 -37.85 -24.85
C ALA A 376 -0.69 -38.00 -23.97
N GLU A 377 -1.82 -37.44 -24.41
CA GLU A 377 -3.12 -37.63 -23.76
C GLU A 377 -3.63 -39.07 -23.89
N ALA A 378 -3.54 -39.66 -25.08
CA ALA A 378 -3.94 -41.05 -25.32
C ALA A 378 -3.08 -42.06 -24.52
N GLY A 379 -1.85 -41.68 -24.16
CA GLY A 379 -0.93 -42.46 -23.33
C GLY A 379 -1.17 -42.39 -21.83
N HIS A 380 -2.15 -41.60 -21.34
CA HIS A 380 -2.54 -41.53 -19.93
C HIS A 380 -3.83 -42.34 -19.67
N PRO A 381 -3.76 -43.65 -19.42
CA PRO A 381 -4.92 -44.43 -19.01
C PRO A 381 -5.27 -44.09 -17.55
N GLY A 382 -6.29 -43.25 -17.36
CA GLY A 382 -7.08 -43.23 -16.12
C GLY A 382 -6.83 -42.05 -15.17
N VAL A 383 -7.51 -40.92 -15.41
CA VAL A 383 -7.86 -39.96 -14.34
C VAL A 383 -9.34 -39.57 -14.36
N TYR A 384 -10.16 -40.12 -15.27
CA TYR A 384 -11.62 -39.99 -15.20
C TYR A 384 -12.29 -41.33 -15.48
N ALA A 385 -12.52 -42.08 -14.39
CA ALA A 385 -13.56 -43.09 -14.25
C ALA A 385 -14.16 -42.94 -12.85
#